data_AF-A0A534PB23-F1
#
_entry.id   AF-A0A534PB23-F1
#
_cell.length_a   1.000
_cell.length_b   1.000
_cell.length_c   1.000
_cell.angle_alpha   90.00
_cell.angle_beta   90.00
_cell.angle_gamma   90.00
#
_symmetry.space_group_name_H-M   'P 1'
#
loop_
_entity.id
_entity.type
_entity.pdbx_description
1 polymer ?
#
loop_
_entity_poly.entity_id
_entity_poly.type
_entity_poly.pdbx_seq_one_letter_code
_entity_poly.pdbx_strand_id
1 'polypeptide(L)'
;MESIKQALGGGLGDELVRLLRAVEQGDHNSIDGSAALSHFERLTASLAPQEFIETTREALAYLSRPQRLALGELLQARARYTDLNTPGLMKQGLQDPGEIAIALERLHREDPSLVVQLLGSEFRDLPVMKLTLAALASVAATRAVRPPLR
;
A
#
# COMPACT_ATOMS: atom_id res chain seq x y z
N MET A 1 -2.78 -0.85 18.84
CA MET A 1 -3.79 -1.76 18.24
C MET A 1 -5.20 -1.47 18.76
N GLU A 2 -5.44 -1.31 20.07
CA GLU A 2 -6.78 -0.95 20.59
C GLU A 2 -7.33 0.39 20.07
N SER A 3 -6.46 1.39 19.87
CA SER A 3 -6.88 2.71 19.36
C SER A 3 -7.54 2.62 17.97
N ILE A 4 -7.03 1.74 17.09
CA ILE A 4 -7.53 1.58 15.72
C ILE A 4 -8.96 1.02 15.72
N LYS A 5 -9.23 0.08 16.61
CA LYS A 5 -10.55 -0.54 16.80
C LYS A 5 -11.60 0.45 17.29
N GLN A 6 -11.20 1.39 18.15
CA GLN A 6 -12.10 2.39 18.71
C GLN A 6 -12.38 3.54 17.73
N ALA A 7 -11.40 3.95 16.93
CA ALA A 7 -11.52 5.14 16.08
C ALA A 7 -12.12 4.88 14.68
N LEU A 8 -11.94 3.68 14.11
CA LEU A 8 -12.47 3.33 12.78
C LEU A 8 -13.78 2.51 12.85
N GLY A 9 -14.32 2.32 14.06
CA GLY A 9 -15.42 1.39 14.33
C GLY A 9 -14.93 -0.05 14.49
N GLY A 10 -15.53 -0.78 15.42
CA GLY A 10 -15.03 -2.10 15.86
C GLY A 10 -14.79 -3.09 14.73
N GLY A 11 -15.69 -3.14 13.73
CA GLY A 11 -15.55 -4.06 12.59
C GLY A 11 -14.33 -3.78 11.69
N LEU A 12 -14.19 -2.53 11.24
CA LEU A 12 -13.11 -2.14 10.32
C LEU A 12 -11.74 -2.17 11.02
N GLY A 13 -11.67 -1.70 12.26
CA GLY A 13 -10.41 -1.72 13.01
C GLY A 13 -9.93 -3.13 13.38
N ASP A 14 -10.85 -4.07 13.66
CA ASP A 14 -10.49 -5.48 13.86
C ASP A 14 -9.97 -6.13 12.57
N GLU A 15 -10.58 -5.83 11.43
CA GLU A 15 -10.16 -6.33 10.12
C GLU A 15 -8.75 -5.84 9.77
N LEU A 16 -8.48 -4.54 9.90
CA LEU A 16 -7.16 -3.95 9.61
C LEU A 16 -6.06 -4.51 10.53
N VAL A 17 -6.37 -4.76 11.80
CA VAL A 17 -5.42 -5.43 12.71
C VAL A 17 -5.11 -6.86 12.27
N ARG A 18 -6.10 -7.59 11.73
CA ARG A 18 -5.87 -8.94 11.18
C ARG A 18 -5.01 -8.87 9.92
N LEU A 19 -5.31 -7.94 9.02
CA LEU A 19 -4.52 -7.70 7.80
C LEU A 19 -3.06 -7.41 8.12
N LEU A 20 -2.78 -6.52 9.09
CA LEU A 20 -1.41 -6.22 9.48
C LEU A 20 -0.66 -7.46 10.01
N ARG A 21 -1.30 -8.28 10.84
CA ARG A 21 -0.68 -9.53 11.33
C ARG A 21 -0.42 -10.52 10.21
N ALA A 22 -1.33 -10.62 9.24
CA ALA A 22 -1.14 -11.46 8.06
C ALA A 22 0.09 -11.00 7.25
N VAL A 23 0.28 -9.68 7.10
CA VAL A 23 1.48 -9.10 6.48
C VAL A 23 2.75 -9.47 7.25
N GLU A 24 2.76 -9.28 8.57
CA GLU A 24 3.91 -9.61 9.43
C GLU A 24 4.31 -11.10 9.35
N GLN A 25 3.33 -11.98 9.13
CA GLN A 25 3.53 -13.42 8.98
C GLN A 25 3.82 -13.85 7.52
N GLY A 26 3.68 -12.95 6.56
CA GLY A 26 3.74 -13.26 5.13
C GLY A 26 2.55 -14.12 4.63
N ASP A 27 1.48 -14.19 5.41
CA ASP A 27 0.28 -14.97 5.09
C ASP A 27 -0.64 -14.21 4.13
N HIS A 28 -0.37 -14.37 2.84
CA HIS A 28 -1.20 -13.81 1.79
C HIS A 28 -2.51 -14.57 1.56
N ASN A 29 -2.65 -15.79 2.09
CA ASN A 29 -3.85 -16.61 1.88
C ASN A 29 -5.05 -16.12 2.69
N SER A 30 -4.79 -15.49 3.85
CA SER A 30 -5.84 -14.85 4.66
C SER A 30 -6.23 -13.45 4.17
N ILE A 31 -5.60 -12.94 3.12
CA ILE A 31 -5.84 -11.62 2.56
C ILE A 31 -6.71 -11.72 1.31
N ASP A 32 -7.84 -11.02 1.32
CA ASP A 32 -8.63 -10.74 0.12
C ASP A 32 -8.06 -9.48 -0.57
N GLY A 33 -7.59 -9.63 -1.81
CA GLY A 33 -6.93 -8.53 -2.53
C GLY A 33 -7.90 -7.40 -2.89
N SER A 34 -9.15 -7.72 -3.19
CA SER A 34 -10.19 -6.73 -3.49
C SER A 34 -10.58 -5.92 -2.26
N ALA A 35 -10.77 -6.58 -1.10
CA ALA A 35 -11.05 -5.89 0.15
C ALA A 35 -9.87 -5.01 0.58
N ALA A 36 -8.64 -5.53 0.50
CA ALA A 36 -7.44 -4.76 0.85
C ALA A 36 -7.26 -3.53 -0.05
N LEU A 37 -7.54 -3.64 -1.36
CA LEU A 37 -7.54 -2.51 -2.29
C LEU A 37 -8.60 -1.46 -1.92
N SER A 38 -9.84 -1.89 -1.65
CA SER A 38 -10.90 -0.96 -1.26
C SER A 38 -10.61 -0.22 0.03
N HIS A 39 -9.99 -0.88 1.01
CA HIS A 39 -9.54 -0.24 2.25
C HIS A 39 -8.41 0.74 1.98
N PHE A 40 -7.42 0.36 1.17
CA PHE A 40 -6.34 1.25 0.74
C PHE A 40 -6.90 2.52 0.11
N GLU A 41 -7.70 2.39 -0.95
CA GLU A 41 -8.29 3.54 -1.66
C GLU A 41 -9.04 4.47 -0.70
N ARG A 42 -9.92 3.92 0.14
CA ARG A 42 -10.69 4.71 1.11
C ARG A 42 -9.81 5.47 2.09
N LEU A 43 -8.73 4.85 2.56
CA LEU A 43 -7.87 5.40 3.61
C LEU A 43 -6.80 6.35 3.06
N THR A 44 -6.45 6.26 1.77
CA THR A 44 -5.36 7.04 1.19
C THR A 44 -5.82 8.14 0.24
N ALA A 45 -7.03 8.10 -0.31
CA ALA A 45 -7.50 9.03 -1.36
C ALA A 45 -7.35 10.51 -0.98
N SER A 46 -7.55 10.87 0.30
CA SER A 46 -7.48 12.26 0.78
C SER A 46 -6.19 12.59 1.54
N LEU A 47 -5.20 11.70 1.57
CA LEU A 47 -3.95 11.96 2.30
C LEU A 47 -3.14 13.04 1.60
N ALA A 48 -2.58 13.96 2.38
CA ALA A 48 -1.63 14.92 1.87
C ALA A 48 -0.38 14.21 1.31
N PRO A 49 0.32 14.78 0.32
CA PRO A 49 1.53 14.19 -0.27
C PRO A 49 2.55 13.64 0.73
N GLN A 50 2.85 14.42 1.77
CA GLN A 50 3.80 14.04 2.83
C GLN A 50 3.29 12.87 3.69
N GLU A 51 1.99 12.82 3.97
CA GLU A 51 1.41 11.72 4.74
C GLU A 51 1.36 10.44 3.90
N PHE A 52 1.06 10.57 2.61
CA PHE A 52 1.02 9.45 1.68
C PHE A 52 2.39 8.79 1.50
N ILE A 53 3.46 9.58 1.28
CA ILE A 53 4.82 9.04 1.14
C ILE A 53 5.29 8.35 2.43
N GLU A 54 5.02 8.93 3.60
CA GLU A 54 5.38 8.33 4.88
C GLU A 54 4.62 7.03 5.14
N THR A 55 3.31 7.03 4.87
CA THR A 55 2.44 5.84 4.95
C THR A 55 2.95 4.73 4.05
N THR A 56 3.26 5.06 2.79
CA THR A 56 3.74 4.09 1.80
C THR A 56 5.10 3.53 2.19
N ARG A 57 6.05 4.39 2.59
CA ARG A 57 7.39 3.96 3.02
C ARG A 57 7.32 3.03 4.22
N GLU A 58 6.49 3.36 5.21
CA GLU A 58 6.29 2.55 6.41
C GLU A 58 5.62 1.21 6.07
N ALA A 59 4.58 1.19 5.24
CA ALA A 59 3.93 -0.03 4.78
C ALA A 59 4.90 -0.97 4.04
N LEU A 60 5.71 -0.44 3.13
CA LEU A 60 6.69 -1.22 2.38
C LEU A 60 7.83 -1.76 3.25
N ALA A 61 8.06 -1.20 4.44
CA ALA A 61 9.04 -1.71 5.40
C ALA A 61 8.63 -3.06 6.01
N TYR A 62 7.34 -3.39 6.01
CA TYR A 62 6.84 -4.70 6.44
C TYR A 62 7.13 -5.81 5.43
N LEU A 63 7.36 -5.47 4.17
CA LEU A 63 7.73 -6.45 3.15
C LEU A 63 9.21 -6.82 3.28
N SER A 64 9.53 -8.09 3.12
CA SER A 64 10.91 -8.56 2.99
C SER A 64 11.57 -8.04 1.70
N ARG A 65 12.90 -8.08 1.63
CA ARG A 65 13.64 -7.65 0.44
C ARG A 65 13.21 -8.39 -0.85
N PRO A 66 13.08 -9.73 -0.86
CA PRO A 66 12.57 -10.45 -2.04
C PRO A 66 11.15 -10.01 -2.44
N GLN A 67 10.28 -9.75 -1.46
CA GLN A 67 8.93 -9.24 -1.73
C GLN A 67 8.96 -7.83 -2.34
N ARG A 68 9.80 -6.92 -1.85
CA ARG A 68 9.92 -5.59 -2.46
C ARG A 68 10.47 -5.62 -3.88
N LEU A 69 11.39 -6.54 -4.18
CA LEU A 69 11.88 -6.74 -5.54
C LEU A 69 10.76 -7.23 -6.46
N ALA A 70 10.03 -8.28 -6.05
CA ALA A 70 8.90 -8.80 -6.81
C ALA A 70 7.80 -7.75 -7.01
N LEU A 71 7.54 -6.91 -5.99
CA LEU A 71 6.64 -5.77 -6.12
C LEU A 71 7.12 -4.78 -7.19
N GLY A 72 8.40 -4.39 -7.15
CA GLY A 72 8.96 -3.48 -8.15
C GLY A 72 8.83 -4.01 -9.58
N GLU A 73 9.07 -5.31 -9.79
CA GLU A 73 8.89 -5.97 -11.09
C GLU A 73 7.42 -5.93 -11.55
N LEU A 74 6.47 -6.20 -10.64
CA LEU A 74 5.03 -6.14 -10.95
C LEU A 74 4.58 -4.73 -11.29
N LEU A 75 5.00 -3.73 -10.51
CA LEU A 75 4.67 -2.32 -10.77
C LEU A 75 5.22 -1.89 -12.13
N GLN A 76 6.43 -2.32 -12.48
CA GLN A 76 7.04 -2.03 -13.78
C GLN A 76 6.30 -2.70 -14.93
N ALA A 77 5.95 -3.98 -14.78
CA ALA A 77 5.16 -4.69 -15.77
C ALA A 77 3.83 -3.95 -16.00
N ARG A 78 3.12 -3.61 -14.92
CA ARG A 78 1.83 -2.92 -15.01
C ARG A 78 1.93 -1.53 -15.63
N ALA A 79 2.88 -0.72 -15.21
CA ALA A 79 3.03 0.64 -15.73
C ALA A 79 3.34 0.66 -17.24
N ARG A 80 4.03 -0.36 -17.77
CA ARG A 80 4.19 -0.54 -19.22
C ARG A 80 2.87 -0.86 -19.94
N TYR A 81 1.96 -1.59 -19.30
CA TYR A 81 0.66 -1.92 -19.88
C TYR A 81 -0.35 -0.77 -19.83
N THR A 82 -0.20 0.16 -18.89
CA THR A 82 -1.12 1.30 -18.70
C THR A 82 -0.54 2.63 -19.19
N ASP A 83 0.59 2.60 -19.91
CA ASP A 83 1.34 3.78 -20.35
C ASP A 83 1.65 4.79 -19.22
N LEU A 84 1.73 4.30 -17.96
CA LEU A 84 2.05 5.12 -16.79
C LEU A 84 3.55 5.33 -16.70
N ASN A 85 4.02 6.40 -17.33
CA ASN A 85 5.44 6.78 -17.33
C ASN A 85 5.82 7.67 -16.15
N THR A 86 5.70 7.14 -14.93
CA THR A 86 6.14 7.85 -13.73
C THR A 86 7.66 7.77 -13.55
N PRO A 87 8.36 8.90 -13.41
CA PRO A 87 9.81 8.86 -13.23
C PRO A 87 10.17 8.14 -11.92
N GLY A 88 11.17 7.25 -11.99
CA GLY A 88 11.60 6.39 -10.88
C GLY A 88 10.98 5.00 -10.89
N LEU A 89 9.77 4.84 -11.42
CA LEU A 89 9.08 3.55 -11.46
C LEU A 89 9.80 2.54 -12.38
N MET A 90 10.35 3.03 -13.50
CA MET A 90 11.08 2.21 -14.50
C MET A 90 12.55 1.94 -14.13
N LYS A 91 12.99 2.23 -12.91
CA LYS A 91 14.37 2.00 -12.47
C LYS A 91 14.67 0.50 -12.38
N GLN A 92 15.72 0.03 -13.06
CA GLN A 92 16.13 -1.38 -12.96
C GLN A 92 16.43 -1.78 -11.51
N GLY A 93 15.87 -2.90 -11.04
CA GLY A 93 16.10 -3.42 -9.69
C GLY A 93 15.43 -2.62 -8.58
N LEU A 94 14.34 -1.90 -8.89
CA LEU A 94 13.53 -1.15 -7.94
C LEU A 94 13.04 -2.07 -6.81
N GLN A 95 13.52 -1.83 -5.59
CA GLN A 95 13.16 -2.59 -4.39
C GLN A 95 13.25 -1.75 -3.11
N ASP A 96 13.78 -0.53 -3.20
CA ASP A 96 13.91 0.36 -2.06
C ASP A 96 12.52 0.93 -1.71
N PRO A 97 12.08 0.84 -0.43
CA PRO A 97 10.77 1.31 -0.04
C PRO A 97 10.60 2.82 -0.21
N GLY A 98 11.67 3.60 -0.06
CA GLY A 98 11.63 5.04 -0.29
C GLY A 98 11.48 5.39 -1.76
N GLU A 99 12.22 4.72 -2.65
CA GLU A 99 12.11 4.93 -4.09
C GLU A 99 10.73 4.55 -4.64
N ILE A 100 10.19 3.41 -4.19
CA ILE A 100 8.83 3.00 -4.56
C ILE A 100 7.81 4.01 -4.02
N ALA A 101 7.94 4.47 -2.77
CA ALA A 101 7.04 5.45 -2.19
C ALA A 101 7.06 6.79 -2.93
N ILE A 102 8.23 7.27 -3.37
CA ILE A 102 8.34 8.49 -4.19
C ILE A 102 7.63 8.32 -5.54
N ALA A 103 7.77 7.16 -6.19
CA ALA A 103 7.07 6.90 -7.45
C ALA A 103 5.55 6.86 -7.26
N LEU A 104 5.05 6.17 -6.22
CA LEU A 104 3.63 6.11 -5.92
C LEU A 104 3.06 7.47 -5.49
N GLU A 105 3.82 8.28 -4.74
CA GLU A 105 3.41 9.62 -4.33
C GLU A 105 3.24 10.56 -5.53
N ARG A 106 4.12 10.47 -6.53
CA ARG A 106 4.00 11.27 -7.76
C ARG A 106 2.70 10.98 -8.50
N LEU A 107 2.34 9.69 -8.61
CA LEU A 107 1.06 9.26 -9.16
C LEU A 107 -0.11 9.78 -8.31
N HIS A 108 -0.03 9.61 -6.99
CA HIS A 108 -1.07 10.06 -6.06
C HIS A 108 -1.32 11.56 -6.13
N ARG A 109 -0.26 12.36 -6.31
CA ARG A 109 -0.35 13.81 -6.46
C ARG A 109 -1.01 14.24 -7.76
N GLU A 110 -0.77 13.49 -8.84
CA GLU A 110 -1.38 13.75 -10.15
C GLU A 110 -2.87 13.39 -10.12
N ASP A 111 -3.17 12.14 -9.75
CA ASP A 111 -4.52 11.66 -9.48
C ASP A 111 -4.44 10.38 -8.63
N PRO A 112 -5.03 10.35 -7.42
CA PRO A 112 -5.08 9.16 -6.57
C PRO A 112 -5.58 7.90 -7.29
N SER A 113 -6.45 8.04 -8.28
CA SER A 113 -6.99 6.93 -9.07
C SER A 113 -5.90 6.18 -9.87
N LEU A 114 -4.79 6.85 -10.22
CA LEU A 114 -3.68 6.24 -10.95
C LEU A 114 -2.94 5.22 -10.08
N VAL A 115 -2.80 5.49 -8.78
CA VAL A 115 -2.22 4.52 -7.84
C VAL A 115 -3.15 3.31 -7.68
N VAL A 116 -4.46 3.55 -7.57
CA VAL A 116 -5.46 2.47 -7.51
C VAL A 116 -5.44 1.65 -8.80
N GLN A 117 -5.31 2.28 -9.97
CA GLN A 117 -5.21 1.59 -11.26
C GLN A 117 -3.93 0.74 -11.37
N LEU A 118 -2.82 1.24 -10.82
CA LEU A 118 -1.53 0.54 -10.80
C LEU A 118 -1.58 -0.68 -9.86
N LEU A 119 -2.13 -0.52 -8.65
CA LEU A 119 -2.17 -1.57 -7.63
C LEU A 119 -3.35 -2.55 -7.79
N GLY A 120 -4.50 -2.07 -8.29
CA GLY A 120 -5.76 -2.81 -8.39
C GLY A 120 -5.95 -3.64 -9.66
N SER A 121 -4.86 -3.85 -10.41
CA SER A 121 -4.83 -4.64 -11.63
C SER A 121 -5.18 -6.12 -11.42
N GLU A 122 -5.14 -6.92 -12.50
CA GLU A 122 -5.26 -8.39 -12.43
C GLU A 122 -4.27 -9.04 -11.44
N PHE A 123 -3.19 -8.32 -11.09
CA PHE A 123 -2.19 -8.76 -10.14
C PHE A 123 -2.59 -8.56 -8.68
N ARG A 124 -3.74 -7.95 -8.37
CA ARG A 124 -4.20 -7.70 -7.00
C ARG A 124 -4.26 -8.96 -6.14
N ASP A 125 -4.49 -10.11 -6.77
CA ASP A 125 -4.58 -11.40 -6.09
C ASP A 125 -3.24 -12.16 -6.02
N LEU A 126 -2.16 -11.61 -6.57
CA LEU A 126 -0.83 -12.17 -6.40
C LEU A 126 -0.35 -12.02 -4.94
N PRO A 127 0.41 -13.00 -4.42
CA PRO A 127 0.85 -13.01 -3.01
C PRO A 127 1.45 -11.70 -2.53
N VAL A 128 2.39 -11.14 -3.30
CA VAL A 128 3.09 -9.90 -2.92
C VAL A 128 2.18 -8.67 -3.01
N MET A 129 1.23 -8.64 -3.95
CA MET A 129 0.30 -7.51 -4.09
C MET A 129 -0.72 -7.49 -2.96
N LYS A 130 -1.26 -8.65 -2.58
CA LYS A 130 -2.11 -8.80 -1.40
C LYS A 130 -1.44 -8.28 -0.13
N LEU A 131 -0.19 -8.70 0.11
CA LEU A 131 0.59 -8.22 1.25
C LEU A 131 0.82 -6.71 1.19
N THR A 132 1.11 -6.17 0.01
CA THR A 132 1.32 -4.73 -0.20
C THR A 132 0.06 -3.92 0.11
N LEU A 133 -1.09 -4.32 -0.45
CA LEU A 133 -2.37 -3.66 -0.24
C LEU A 133 -2.79 -3.69 1.24
N ALA A 134 -2.64 -4.85 1.88
CA ALA A 134 -2.94 -5.02 3.30
C ALA A 134 -2.03 -4.15 4.18
N ALA A 135 -0.74 -4.06 3.86
CA ALA A 135 0.21 -3.22 4.59
C ALA A 135 -0.16 -1.74 4.46
N LEU A 136 -0.44 -1.28 3.23
CA LEU A 136 -0.81 0.10 2.95
C LEU A 136 -2.09 0.51 3.69
N ALA A 137 -3.15 -0.31 3.59
CA ALA A 137 -4.40 -0.06 4.30
C ALA A 137 -4.20 -0.01 5.82
N SER A 138 -3.47 -0.98 6.38
CA SER A 138 -3.27 -1.09 7.84
C SER A 138 -2.44 0.05 8.41
N VAL A 139 -1.39 0.49 7.71
CA VAL A 139 -0.56 1.62 8.13
C VAL A 139 -1.32 2.93 8.00
N ALA A 140 -2.03 3.14 6.88
CA ALA A 140 -2.86 4.34 6.68
C ALA A 140 -3.89 4.48 7.81
N ALA A 141 -4.58 3.39 8.16
CA ALA A 141 -5.49 3.34 9.29
C ALA A 141 -4.82 3.63 10.63
N THR A 142 -3.63 3.07 10.87
CA THR A 142 -2.88 3.31 12.11
C THR A 142 -2.55 4.79 12.28
N ARG A 143 -2.16 5.45 11.20
CA ARG A 143 -1.79 6.87 11.16
C ARG A 143 -3.00 7.80 11.23
N ALA A 144 -4.13 7.43 10.63
CA ALA A 144 -5.39 8.17 10.75
C ALA A 144 -5.88 8.27 12.21
N VAL A 145 -5.55 7.27 13.04
CA VAL A 145 -5.99 7.18 14.43
C VAL A 145 -4.98 7.79 15.41
N ARG A 146 -3.71 7.88 15.01
CA ARG A 146 -2.66 8.56 15.76
C ARG A 146 -2.31 9.85 15.02
N PRO A 147 -3.05 10.96 15.23
CA PRO A 147 -2.68 12.22 14.60
C PRO A 147 -1.22 12.54 14.97
N PRO A 148 -0.43 13.11 14.04
CA PRO A 148 0.93 13.50 14.36
C PRO A 148 0.92 14.44 15.57
N LEU A 149 1.84 14.22 16.51
CA LEU A 149 2.12 15.17 17.57
C LEU A 149 2.50 16.48 16.89
N ARG A 150 1.60 17.47 16.93
CA ARG A 150 1.84 18.84 16.49
C ARG A 150 2.86 19.53 17.40
#